data_AF-A0A6P2AWB8-F1
#
_entry.id   AF-A0A6P2AWB8-F1
#
_cell.length_a   1.000
_cell.length_b   1.000
_cell.length_c   1.000
_cell.angle_alpha   90.00
_cell.angle_beta   90.00
_cell.angle_gamma   90.00
#
_symmetry.space_group_name_H-M   'P 1'
#
loop_
_entity.id
_entity.type
_entity.pdbx_description
1 polymer ?
#
loop_
_entity_poly.entity_id
_entity_poly.type
_entity_poly.pdbx_seq_one_letter_code
_entity_poly.pdbx_strand_id
1 'polypeptide(L)'
;QVRRSYVLWQEYIPPLIAIEFVSGDGSEERDRTPLAQVTGDRQKPGKFWVYEQIIRPAFYAIYEVERATVEVYQLITNHYELVAANERGHYPIDPMGVELGIWQGQYGNVELPWLRWWDRQGNLLLTGTERASIEHHRAQEATERVEQVELELEQERQRADAERQRADAERQRAERLAALLRDQGLNPEEL
;
A
#
# COMPACT_ATOMS: atom_id res chain seq x y z
N GLN A 1 16.49 -12.20 19.77
CA GLN A 1 15.25 -12.43 20.55
C GLN A 1 14.31 -11.28 20.26
N VAL A 2 13.06 -11.53 19.85
CA VAL A 2 12.09 -10.46 19.55
C VAL A 2 11.53 -9.93 20.86
N ARG A 3 11.65 -8.63 21.09
CA ARG A 3 11.09 -7.95 22.25
C ARG A 3 9.57 -7.84 22.11
N ARG A 4 8.82 -8.27 23.13
CA ARG A 4 7.35 -8.32 23.11
C ARG A 4 6.66 -7.23 23.93
N SER A 5 7.42 -6.47 24.72
CA SER A 5 6.86 -5.42 25.58
C SER A 5 7.78 -4.22 25.65
N TYR A 6 7.20 -3.02 25.59
CA TYR A 6 7.88 -1.78 25.94
C TYR A 6 7.89 -1.64 27.48
N VAL A 7 9.02 -1.21 28.03
CA VAL A 7 9.22 -1.12 29.49
C VAL A 7 9.96 0.18 29.83
N LEU A 8 9.28 1.12 30.48
CA LEU A 8 9.80 2.47 30.69
C LEU A 8 11.14 2.51 31.43
N TRP A 9 11.32 1.68 32.47
CA TRP A 9 12.58 1.66 33.25
C TRP A 9 13.76 1.04 32.50
N GLN A 10 13.54 0.41 31.34
CA GLN A 10 14.61 -0.08 30.48
C GLN A 10 14.93 0.92 29.35
N GLU A 11 13.91 1.64 28.87
CA GLU A 11 14.06 2.58 27.73
C GLU A 11 14.40 4.01 28.17
N TYR A 12 14.02 4.38 29.39
CA TYR A 12 14.21 5.72 29.96
C TYR A 12 13.59 6.88 29.17
N ILE A 13 12.88 6.61 28.07
CA ILE A 13 12.27 7.61 27.18
C ILE A 13 10.85 7.16 26.86
N PRO A 14 9.81 7.94 27.20
CA PRO A 14 8.42 7.56 26.92
C PRO A 14 8.19 7.38 25.40
N PRO A 15 7.37 6.41 24.99
CA PRO A 15 7.08 6.24 23.57
C PRO A 15 6.28 7.45 23.08
N LEU A 16 6.40 7.77 21.79
CA LEU A 16 5.61 8.85 21.22
C LEU A 16 4.10 8.52 21.24
N ILE A 17 3.76 7.27 20.91
CA ILE A 17 2.39 6.77 20.91
C ILE A 17 2.33 5.39 21.58
N ALA A 18 1.30 5.17 22.40
CA ALA A 18 0.89 3.85 22.88
C ALA A 18 -0.47 3.50 22.26
N ILE A 19 -0.62 2.27 21.76
CA ILE A 19 -1.84 1.80 21.10
C ILE A 19 -2.29 0.53 21.81
N GLU A 20 -3.55 0.52 22.26
CA GLU A 20 -4.18 -0.60 22.93
C GLU A 20 -5.21 -1.27 22.04
N PHE A 21 -5.13 -2.59 21.96
CA PHE A 21 -6.08 -3.45 21.27
C PHE A 21 -7.03 -4.02 22.31
N VAL A 22 -8.25 -3.48 22.34
CA VAL A 22 -9.26 -3.84 23.33
C VAL A 22 -9.76 -5.27 23.09
N SER A 23 -9.76 -6.10 24.14
CA SER A 23 -10.33 -7.46 24.11
C SER A 23 -11.75 -7.56 24.67
N GLY A 24 -12.30 -6.47 25.23
CA GLY A 24 -13.63 -6.39 25.84
C GLY A 24 -14.38 -5.11 25.46
N ASP A 25 -15.00 -4.44 26.44
CA ASP A 25 -15.73 -3.17 26.23
C ASP A 25 -14.84 -1.91 26.33
N GLY A 26 -13.54 -2.11 26.58
CA GLY A 26 -12.55 -1.05 26.72
C GLY A 26 -12.66 -0.26 28.02
N SER A 27 -13.36 -0.78 29.03
CA SER A 27 -13.42 -0.19 30.37
C SER A 27 -12.06 -0.17 31.07
N GLU A 28 -11.23 -1.20 30.88
CA GLU A 28 -9.87 -1.27 31.45
C GLU A 28 -8.96 -0.19 30.85
N GLU A 29 -8.98 -0.02 29.52
CA GLU A 29 -8.21 1.00 28.80
C GLU A 29 -8.62 2.43 29.16
N ARG A 30 -9.87 2.61 29.62
CA ARG A 30 -10.43 3.89 30.05
C ARG A 30 -10.44 4.08 31.57
N ASP A 31 -9.91 3.13 32.33
CA ASP A 31 -9.86 3.20 33.79
C ASP A 31 -8.89 4.29 34.24
N ARG A 32 -9.42 5.28 34.98
CA ARG A 32 -8.69 6.44 35.51
C ARG A 32 -8.37 6.33 37.00
N THR A 33 -8.55 5.15 37.61
CA THR A 33 -8.32 4.93 39.05
C THR A 33 -6.87 5.28 39.43
N PRO A 34 -6.64 6.31 40.28
CA PRO A 34 -5.29 6.69 40.68
C PRO A 34 -4.60 5.65 41.54
N LEU A 35 -3.26 5.59 41.48
CA LEU A 35 -2.47 4.69 42.32
C LEU A 35 -2.75 4.89 43.83
N ALA A 36 -3.01 6.12 44.28
CA ALA A 36 -3.32 6.41 45.67
C ALA A 36 -4.65 5.79 46.16
N GLN A 37 -5.55 5.39 45.26
CA GLN A 37 -6.82 4.74 45.58
C GLN A 37 -6.73 3.21 45.56
N VAL A 38 -5.57 2.65 45.23
CA VAL A 38 -5.33 1.21 45.22
C VAL A 38 -5.04 0.73 46.65
N THR A 39 -5.98 0.01 47.25
CA THR A 39 -5.92 -0.36 48.68
C THR A 39 -5.56 -1.82 48.97
N GLY A 40 -5.22 -2.62 47.94
CA GLY A 40 -4.84 -4.03 48.13
C GLY A 40 -3.84 -4.55 47.11
N ASP A 41 -3.07 -5.57 47.49
CA ASP A 41 -1.92 -6.12 46.74
C ASP A 41 -2.24 -6.62 45.31
N ARG A 42 -3.53 -6.88 45.02
CA ARG A 42 -3.98 -7.38 43.71
C ARG A 42 -4.62 -6.32 42.81
N GLN A 43 -4.93 -5.16 43.35
CA GLN A 43 -5.55 -4.09 42.56
C GLN A 43 -4.43 -3.29 41.89
N LYS A 44 -4.63 -2.95 40.61
CA LYS A 44 -3.69 -2.11 39.84
C LYS A 44 -4.32 -0.73 39.65
N PRO A 45 -3.51 0.33 39.52
CA PRO A 45 -4.03 1.61 39.04
C PRO A 45 -4.65 1.45 37.66
N GLY A 46 -5.60 2.32 37.34
CA GLY A 46 -6.26 2.33 36.05
C GLY A 46 -5.27 2.58 34.91
N LYS A 47 -5.46 1.88 33.80
CA LYS A 47 -4.53 1.90 32.66
C LYS A 47 -4.43 3.29 32.03
N PHE A 48 -5.58 3.96 31.86
CA PHE A 48 -5.63 5.34 31.38
C PHE A 48 -4.84 6.28 32.29
N TRP A 49 -5.03 6.14 33.62
CA TRP A 49 -4.30 6.95 34.60
C TRP A 49 -2.78 6.71 34.55
N VAL A 50 -2.35 5.45 34.41
CA VAL A 50 -0.92 5.12 34.27
C VAL A 50 -0.33 5.76 33.01
N TYR A 51 -1.02 5.68 31.87
CA TYR A 51 -0.55 6.33 30.65
C TYR A 51 -0.55 7.85 30.76
N GLU A 52 -1.54 8.46 31.40
CA GLU A 52 -1.64 9.92 31.48
C GLU A 52 -0.67 10.53 32.49
N GLN A 53 -0.49 9.88 33.65
CA GLN A 53 0.22 10.47 34.80
C GLN A 53 1.64 9.92 34.98
N ILE A 54 1.92 8.69 34.54
CA ILE A 54 3.20 7.99 34.81
C ILE A 54 4.03 7.83 33.54
N ILE A 55 3.51 7.14 32.52
CA ILE A 55 4.27 6.86 31.29
C ILE A 55 4.30 8.06 30.36
N ARG A 56 3.17 8.77 30.24
CA ARG A 56 3.06 10.03 29.51
C ARG A 56 3.50 9.98 28.02
N PRO A 57 3.08 8.98 27.22
CA PRO A 57 3.25 9.09 25.78
C PRO A 57 2.52 10.33 25.25
N ALA A 58 3.04 10.92 24.17
CA ALA A 58 2.41 12.10 23.59
C ALA A 58 1.02 11.78 23.03
N PHE A 59 0.82 10.55 22.56
CA PHE A 59 -0.44 10.04 22.07
C PHE A 59 -0.80 8.71 22.72
N TYR A 60 -2.09 8.51 22.96
CA TYR A 60 -2.65 7.25 23.44
C TYR A 60 -3.86 6.89 22.58
N ALA A 61 -3.86 5.69 22.00
CA ALA A 61 -4.93 5.21 21.15
C ALA A 61 -5.57 3.95 21.73
N ILE A 62 -6.91 3.90 21.69
CA ILE A 62 -7.72 2.76 22.12
C ILE A 62 -8.47 2.27 20.89
N TYR A 63 -8.18 1.07 20.42
CA TYR A 63 -8.82 0.48 19.26
C TYR A 63 -9.72 -0.70 19.64
N GLU A 64 -10.99 -0.59 19.26
CA GLU A 64 -12.04 -1.60 19.47
C GLU A 64 -12.38 -2.26 18.14
N VAL A 65 -11.88 -3.49 17.94
CA VAL A 65 -12.05 -4.25 16.68
C VAL A 65 -13.51 -4.56 16.39
N GLU A 66 -14.30 -4.97 17.40
CA GLU A 66 -15.70 -5.37 17.19
C GLU A 66 -16.58 -4.20 16.74
N ARG A 67 -16.22 -2.97 17.14
CA ARG A 67 -16.98 -1.76 16.80
C ARG A 67 -16.40 -1.02 15.60
N ALA A 68 -15.23 -1.44 15.11
CA ALA A 68 -14.48 -0.71 14.10
C ALA A 68 -14.29 0.76 14.50
N THR A 69 -13.88 1.00 15.75
CA THR A 69 -13.68 2.36 16.28
C THR A 69 -12.30 2.50 16.90
N VAL A 70 -11.73 3.70 16.79
CA VAL A 70 -10.51 4.09 17.50
C VAL A 70 -10.72 5.44 18.17
N GLU A 71 -10.32 5.55 19.42
CA GLU A 71 -10.19 6.82 20.14
C GLU A 71 -8.71 7.17 20.20
N VAL A 72 -8.37 8.42 19.89
CA VAL A 72 -6.99 8.91 20.01
C VAL A 72 -7.00 10.10 20.94
N TYR A 73 -6.07 10.07 21.89
CA TYR A 73 -5.85 11.10 22.88
C TYR A 73 -4.46 11.69 22.70
N GLN A 74 -4.32 13.00 22.91
CA GLN A 74 -3.05 13.71 22.92
C GLN A 74 -2.80 14.29 24.31
N LEU A 75 -1.58 14.15 24.81
CA LEU A 75 -1.20 14.72 26.11
C LEU A 75 -0.95 16.23 25.98
N ILE A 76 -1.87 17.03 26.47
CA ILE A 76 -1.82 18.50 26.47
C ILE A 76 -1.87 18.96 27.93
N THR A 77 -0.93 19.81 28.35
CA THR A 77 -0.92 20.39 29.72
C THR A 77 -1.21 19.36 30.82
N ASN A 78 -0.48 18.23 30.81
CA ASN A 78 -0.59 17.10 31.76
C ASN A 78 -1.90 16.28 31.73
N HIS A 79 -2.77 16.42 30.74
CA HIS A 79 -3.95 15.57 30.61
C HIS A 79 -4.20 15.17 29.17
N TYR A 80 -4.89 14.05 28.99
CA TYR A 80 -5.27 13.57 27.68
C TYR A 80 -6.51 14.29 27.18
N GLU A 81 -6.37 14.96 26.04
CA GLU A 81 -7.47 15.53 25.28
C GLU A 81 -7.78 14.65 24.06
N LEU A 82 -9.05 14.50 23.70
CA LEU A 82 -9.44 13.75 22.51
C LEU A 82 -8.98 14.47 21.24
N VAL A 83 -8.32 13.73 20.36
CA VAL A 83 -7.94 14.18 19.03
C VAL A 83 -9.15 14.03 18.11
N ALA A 84 -9.53 15.12 17.45
CA ALA A 84 -10.57 15.08 16.44
C ALA A 84 -10.06 14.34 15.19
N ALA A 85 -10.91 13.47 14.62
CA ALA A 85 -10.64 12.90 13.32
C ALA A 85 -10.72 13.97 12.23
N ASN A 86 -9.92 13.81 11.19
CA ASN A 86 -10.01 14.62 9.97
C ASN A 86 -11.22 14.21 9.11
N GLU A 87 -11.40 14.87 7.97
CA GLU A 87 -12.51 14.60 7.02
C GLU A 87 -12.56 13.17 6.50
N ARG A 88 -11.44 12.42 6.56
CA ARG A 88 -11.35 11.01 6.15
C ARG A 88 -11.62 10.03 7.31
N GLY A 89 -11.87 10.53 8.51
CA GLY A 89 -12.00 9.70 9.71
C GLY A 89 -10.66 9.20 10.25
N HIS A 90 -9.54 9.86 9.92
CA HIS A 90 -8.22 9.52 10.46
C HIS A 90 -7.76 10.52 11.52
N TYR A 91 -6.88 10.08 12.41
CA TYR A 91 -6.38 10.84 13.55
C TYR A 91 -4.92 11.25 13.30
N PRO A 92 -4.63 12.56 13.14
CA PRO A 92 -3.27 13.02 12.86
C PRO A 92 -2.30 12.75 14.01
N ILE A 93 -1.14 12.16 13.69
CA ILE A 93 0.00 12.04 14.60
C ILE A 93 1.12 12.93 14.04
N ASP A 94 0.97 14.24 14.26
CA ASP A 94 1.78 15.27 13.59
C ASP A 94 3.30 15.07 13.70
N PRO A 95 3.88 14.69 14.85
CA PRO A 95 5.33 14.49 14.96
C PRO A 95 5.87 13.36 14.08
N MET A 96 5.02 12.40 13.68
CA MET A 96 5.38 11.32 12.76
C MET A 96 5.06 11.64 11.30
N GLY A 97 4.27 12.68 11.04
CA GLY A 97 3.82 12.99 9.68
C GLY A 97 2.88 11.94 9.08
N VAL A 98 2.17 11.19 9.93
CA VAL A 98 1.22 10.14 9.52
C VAL A 98 -0.12 10.35 10.22
N GLU A 99 -1.13 9.63 9.75
CA GLU A 99 -2.46 9.58 10.34
C GLU A 99 -2.77 8.13 10.74
N LEU A 100 -3.44 7.96 11.87
CA LEU A 100 -3.94 6.66 12.33
C LEU A 100 -5.39 6.51 11.86
N GLY A 101 -5.72 5.42 11.18
CA GLY A 101 -7.05 5.24 10.62
C GLY A 101 -7.42 3.77 10.46
N ILE A 102 -8.71 3.49 10.29
CA ILE A 102 -9.23 2.14 10.09
C ILE A 102 -9.31 1.84 8.60
N TRP A 103 -8.73 0.72 8.20
CA TRP A 103 -8.82 0.15 6.87
C TRP A 103 -9.60 -1.17 6.92
N GLN A 104 -10.72 -1.23 6.20
CA GLN A 104 -11.49 -2.45 6.04
C GLN A 104 -10.87 -3.30 4.94
N GLY A 105 -10.38 -4.49 5.29
CA GLY A 105 -9.87 -5.40 4.29
C GLY A 105 -9.25 -6.67 4.86
N GLN A 106 -8.68 -7.45 3.95
CA GLN A 106 -8.10 -8.74 4.26
C GLN A 106 -6.60 -8.61 4.54
N TYR A 107 -6.17 -9.09 5.71
CA TYR A 107 -4.76 -9.26 6.03
C TYR A 107 -4.51 -10.72 6.41
N GLY A 108 -3.63 -11.39 5.66
CA GLY A 108 -3.50 -12.85 5.73
C GLY A 108 -4.80 -13.53 5.32
N ASN A 109 -5.37 -14.34 6.21
CA ASN A 109 -6.61 -15.08 5.99
C ASN A 109 -7.81 -14.48 6.76
N VAL A 110 -7.70 -13.27 7.28
CA VAL A 110 -8.73 -12.65 8.13
C VAL A 110 -9.12 -11.27 7.58
N GLU A 111 -10.42 -11.05 7.42
CA GLU A 111 -11.02 -9.77 7.05
C GLU A 111 -11.55 -9.07 8.30
N LEU A 112 -10.98 -7.91 8.63
CA LEU A 112 -11.28 -7.14 9.83
C LEU A 112 -11.08 -5.63 9.58
N PRO A 113 -11.60 -4.76 10.46
CA PRO A 113 -11.36 -3.31 10.45
C PRO A 113 -9.94 -2.94 10.92
N TRP A 114 -8.90 -3.34 10.21
CA TRP A 114 -7.52 -3.16 10.64
C TRP A 114 -7.15 -1.70 10.91
N LEU A 115 -6.56 -1.45 12.08
CA LEU A 115 -5.90 -0.19 12.36
C LEU A 115 -4.60 -0.08 11.53
N ARG A 116 -4.49 0.97 10.72
CA ARG A 116 -3.40 1.18 9.77
C ARG A 116 -2.88 2.62 9.81
N TRP A 117 -1.65 2.78 9.32
CA TRP A 117 -1.04 4.07 9.12
C TRP A 117 -1.32 4.60 7.71
N TRP A 118 -1.59 5.89 7.63
CA TRP A 118 -1.83 6.64 6.40
C TRP A 118 -0.87 7.81 6.32
N ASP A 119 -0.47 8.23 5.13
CA ASP A 119 0.23 9.50 4.96
C ASP A 119 -0.74 10.69 5.10
N ARG A 120 -0.19 11.91 5.12
CA ARG A 120 -0.98 13.15 5.22
C ARG A 120 -1.88 13.41 4.01
N GLN A 121 -1.64 12.72 2.90
CA GLN A 121 -2.44 12.81 1.68
C GLN A 121 -3.60 11.81 1.69
N GLY A 122 -3.66 10.91 2.67
CA GLY A 122 -4.69 9.87 2.77
C GLY A 122 -4.35 8.60 1.98
N ASN A 123 -3.09 8.37 1.63
CA ASN A 123 -2.66 7.08 1.08
C ASN A 123 -2.28 6.11 2.19
N LEU A 124 -2.69 4.86 2.04
CA LEU A 124 -2.34 3.80 2.98
C LEU A 124 -0.82 3.54 2.95
N LEU A 125 -0.17 3.55 4.11
CA LEU A 125 1.22 3.15 4.20
C LEU A 125 1.29 1.62 4.08
N LEU A 126 1.80 1.19 2.93
CA LEU A 126 1.98 -0.21 2.61
C LEU A 126 3.10 -0.83 3.45
N THR A 127 2.84 -2.05 3.91
CA THR A 127 3.85 -2.94 4.48
C THR A 127 4.88 -3.31 3.41
N GLY A 128 6.06 -3.77 3.83
CA GLY A 128 7.09 -4.24 2.89
C GLY A 128 6.59 -5.36 1.98
N THR A 129 5.76 -6.26 2.51
CA THR A 129 5.16 -7.36 1.74
C THR A 129 4.15 -6.85 0.71
N GLU A 130 3.23 -5.95 1.08
CA GLU A 130 2.27 -5.37 0.13
C GLU A 130 2.99 -4.62 -1.00
N ARG A 131 4.01 -3.83 -0.67
CA ARG A 131 4.83 -3.13 -1.67
C ARG A 131 5.51 -4.11 -2.63
N ALA A 132 6.15 -5.15 -2.10
CA ALA A 132 6.82 -6.16 -2.90
C ALA A 132 5.84 -6.90 -3.82
N SER A 133 4.64 -7.23 -3.34
CA SER A 133 3.59 -7.85 -4.17
C SER A 133 3.14 -6.95 -5.31
N ILE A 134 2.94 -5.65 -5.05
CA ILE A 134 2.57 -4.67 -6.09
C ILE A 134 3.70 -4.53 -7.11
N GLU A 135 4.95 -4.41 -6.66
CA GLU A 135 6.11 -4.30 -7.54
C GLU A 135 6.30 -5.57 -8.39
N HIS A 136 6.09 -6.74 -7.82
CA HIS A 136 6.13 -8.01 -8.54
C HIS A 136 5.07 -8.07 -9.64
N HIS A 137 3.82 -7.73 -9.32
CA HIS A 137 2.74 -7.69 -10.30
C HIS A 137 3.05 -6.71 -11.44
N ARG A 138 3.51 -5.50 -11.10
CA ARG A 138 3.90 -4.50 -12.11
C ARG A 138 5.04 -4.98 -13.00
N ALA A 139 6.01 -5.70 -12.45
CA ALA A 139 7.10 -6.27 -13.22
C ALA A 139 6.61 -7.38 -14.17
N GLN A 140 5.66 -8.21 -13.73
CA GLN A 140 5.02 -9.22 -14.57
C GLN A 140 4.25 -8.57 -15.72
N GLU A 141 3.37 -7.60 -15.42
CA GLU A 141 2.61 -6.87 -16.45
C GLU A 141 3.53 -6.14 -17.44
N ALA A 142 4.64 -5.56 -16.96
CA ALA A 142 5.61 -4.91 -17.83
C ALA A 142 6.29 -5.92 -18.76
N THR A 143 6.62 -7.11 -18.26
CA THR A 143 7.23 -8.19 -19.05
C THR A 143 6.27 -8.67 -20.13
N GLU A 144 5.01 -8.93 -19.77
CA GLU A 144 3.97 -9.35 -20.70
C GLU A 144 3.75 -8.30 -21.81
N ARG A 145 3.79 -7.01 -21.48
CA ARG A 145 3.69 -5.94 -22.47
C ARG A 145 4.89 -5.89 -23.42
N VAL A 146 6.10 -6.12 -22.92
CA VAL A 146 7.30 -6.18 -23.77
C VAL A 146 7.20 -7.36 -24.74
N GLU A 147 6.84 -8.54 -24.26
CA GLU A 147 6.66 -9.73 -25.10
C GLU A 147 5.58 -9.53 -26.18
N GLN A 148 4.46 -8.87 -25.83
CA GLN A 148 3.42 -8.53 -26.80
C GLN A 148 3.94 -7.60 -27.89
N VAL A 149 4.67 -6.55 -27.53
CA VAL A 149 5.26 -5.61 -28.49
C VAL A 149 6.30 -6.29 -29.37
N GLU A 150 7.12 -7.18 -28.81
CA GLU A 150 8.09 -7.96 -29.60
C GLU A 150 7.41 -8.87 -30.61
N LEU A 151 6.31 -9.52 -30.23
CA LEU A 151 5.52 -10.35 -31.13
C LEU A 151 4.89 -9.54 -32.26
N GLU A 152 4.32 -8.37 -31.95
CA GLU A 152 3.74 -7.47 -32.94
C GLU A 152 4.79 -6.97 -33.93
N LEU A 153 5.97 -6.58 -33.44
CA LEU A 153 7.09 -6.13 -34.27
C LEU A 153 7.59 -7.25 -35.19
N GLU A 154 7.68 -8.48 -34.70
CA GLU A 154 8.07 -9.63 -35.51
C GLU A 154 7.02 -9.93 -36.59
N GLN A 155 5.74 -9.86 -36.26
CA GLN A 155 4.67 -10.01 -37.25
C GLN A 155 4.72 -8.91 -38.32
N GLU A 156 4.98 -7.67 -37.93
CA GLU A 156 5.12 -6.56 -38.87
C GLU A 156 6.32 -6.76 -39.81
N ARG A 157 7.47 -7.20 -39.27
CA ARG A 157 8.65 -7.54 -40.08
C ARG A 157 8.36 -8.67 -41.07
N GLN A 158 7.70 -9.73 -40.63
CA GLN A 158 7.32 -10.83 -41.52
C GLN A 158 6.38 -10.36 -42.63
N ARG A 159 5.45 -9.44 -42.34
CA ARG A 159 4.57 -8.85 -43.37
C ARG A 159 5.35 -8.00 -44.35
N ALA A 160 6.25 -7.14 -43.86
CA ALA A 160 7.09 -6.29 -44.70
C ALA A 160 8.02 -7.12 -45.61
N ASP A 161 8.62 -8.18 -45.08
CA ASP A 161 9.46 -9.09 -45.86
C ASP A 161 8.65 -9.87 -46.91
N ALA A 162 7.46 -10.35 -46.55
CA ALA A 162 6.55 -11.02 -47.49
C ALA A 162 6.07 -10.08 -48.60
N GLU A 163 5.76 -8.82 -48.28
CA GLU A 163 5.41 -7.79 -49.26
C GLU A 163 6.57 -7.50 -50.20
N ARG A 164 7.79 -7.36 -49.68
CA ARG A 164 9.00 -7.15 -50.48
C ARG A 164 9.26 -8.31 -51.44
N GLN A 165 9.14 -9.55 -50.97
CA GLN A 165 9.29 -10.74 -51.82
C GLN A 165 8.26 -10.79 -52.94
N ARG A 166 7.01 -10.38 -52.67
CA ARG A 166 5.96 -10.30 -53.69
C ARG A 166 6.28 -9.25 -54.74
N ALA A 167 6.70 -8.05 -54.32
CA ALA A 167 7.10 -6.97 -55.22
C ALA A 167 8.28 -7.38 -56.11
N ASP A 168 9.31 -8.03 -55.54
CA ASP A 168 10.46 -8.53 -56.30
C ASP A 168 10.04 -9.63 -57.32
N ALA A 169 9.15 -10.55 -56.93
CA ALA A 169 8.66 -11.59 -57.81
C ALA A 169 7.80 -11.06 -58.96
N GLU A 170 6.96 -10.05 -58.69
CA GLU A 170 6.16 -9.36 -59.69
C GLU A 170 7.06 -8.63 -60.69
N ARG A 171 8.07 -7.90 -60.19
CA ARG A 171 9.08 -7.24 -61.04
C ARG A 171 9.79 -8.22 -61.96
N GLN A 172 10.27 -9.35 -61.43
CA GLN A 172 10.91 -10.40 -62.24
C GLN A 172 9.97 -11.04 -63.29
N ARG A 173 8.67 -11.14 -62.99
CA ARG A 173 7.68 -11.61 -63.97
C ARG A 173 7.46 -10.57 -65.07
N ALA A 174 7.29 -9.30 -64.71
CA ALA A 174 7.15 -8.20 -65.66
C ALA A 174 8.37 -8.09 -66.59
N GLU A 175 9.58 -8.16 -66.04
CA GLU A 175 10.83 -8.13 -66.81
C GLU A 175 10.94 -9.31 -67.80
N ARG A 176 10.57 -10.53 -67.39
CA ARG A 176 10.53 -11.71 -68.28
C ARG A 176 9.49 -11.58 -69.38
N LEU A 177 8.29 -11.09 -69.06
CA LEU A 177 7.23 -10.87 -70.04
C LEU A 177 7.65 -9.81 -71.07
N ALA A 178 8.23 -8.69 -70.62
CA ALA A 178 8.75 -7.65 -71.50
C ALA A 178 9.89 -8.16 -72.40
N ALA A 179 10.73 -9.09 -71.93
CA ALA A 179 11.75 -9.73 -72.75
C ALA A 179 11.14 -10.63 -73.85
N LEU A 180 10.12 -11.44 -73.52
CA LEU A 180 9.41 -12.30 -74.49
C LEU A 180 8.68 -11.48 -75.56
N LEU A 181 8.01 -10.39 -75.17
CA LEU A 181 7.32 -9.49 -76.10
C LEU A 181 8.31 -8.85 -77.09
N ARG A 182 9.49 -8.42 -76.62
CA ARG A 182 10.56 -7.89 -77.49
C ARG A 182 11.08 -8.94 -78.48
N ASP A 183 11.23 -10.19 -78.05
CA ASP A 183 11.66 -11.31 -78.92
C ASP A 183 10.64 -11.58 -80.04
N GLN A 184 9.35 -11.34 -79.78
CA GLN A 184 8.27 -11.43 -80.76
C GLN A 184 8.10 -10.16 -81.63
N GLY A 185 8.96 -9.15 -81.46
CA GLY A 185 8.92 -7.90 -82.23
C GLY A 185 7.84 -6.90 -81.81
N LEU A 186 7.25 -7.07 -80.62
CA LEU A 186 6.27 -6.14 -80.03
C LEU A 186 6.96 -5.20 -79.04
N ASN A 187 6.64 -3.90 -79.06
CA ASN A 187 7.18 -2.93 -78.10
C ASN A 187 6.39 -3.01 -76.77
N PRO A 188 6.99 -3.44 -75.64
CA PRO A 188 6.28 -3.57 -74.37
C PRO A 188 5.88 -2.23 -73.73
N GLU A 189 6.48 -1.11 -74.16
CA GLU A 189 6.19 0.23 -73.61
C GLU A 189 5.03 0.94 -74.32
N GLU A 190 4.48 0.34 -75.39
CA GLU A 190 3.38 0.90 -76.19
C GLU A 190 2.01 0.20 -75.93
N LEU A 191 1.96 -0.72 -74.95
CA LEU A 191 0.76 -1.42 -74.48
C LEU A 191 0.27 -0.86 -73.14
#